data_AF-A0A4Q3SPS0-F1
#
_entry.id   AF-A0A4Q3SPS0-F1
#
_cell.length_a   1.000
_cell.length_b   1.000
_cell.length_c   1.000
_cell.angle_alpha   90.00
_cell.angle_beta   90.00
_cell.angle_gamma   90.00
#
_symmetry.space_group_name_H-M   'P 1'
#
loop_
_entity.id
_entity.type
_entity.pdbx_description
1 polymer ?
#
loop_
_entity_poly.entity_id
_entity_poly.type
_entity_poly.pdbx_seq_one_letter_code
_entity_poly.pdbx_strand_id
1 'polypeptide(L)'
;MGDEGHLDRRRIHGSLSARLAGLSDQQLIGLLGTGTSWHAHIHGNQSGVVEIEGAKVFVKKIALTDLERENEGATANLFGLPGFYQYGVGSAGFGAWRELAAYLKASAWALSGEHSGFPLVYHWRVLPRPERPQLTEQQLDWLQKAPDYWGGSDAVRVRLDAIAAASA
;
A
#
# COMPACT_ATOMS: atom_id res chain seq x y z
N MET A 1 27.35 -15.87 -10.69
CA MET A 1 26.70 -14.55 -10.80
C MET A 1 25.47 -14.38 -9.89
N GLY A 2 24.87 -15.46 -9.35
CA GLY A 2 23.66 -15.35 -8.50
C GLY A 2 23.88 -15.05 -7.00
N ASP A 3 25.04 -15.40 -6.43
CA ASP A 3 25.26 -15.29 -4.97
C ASP A 3 25.69 -13.88 -4.52
N GLU A 4 26.63 -13.25 -5.24
CA GLU A 4 27.05 -11.85 -4.98
C GLU A 4 25.91 -10.85 -5.14
N GLY A 5 25.11 -10.95 -6.21
CA GLY A 5 23.94 -10.09 -6.40
C GLY A 5 22.88 -10.26 -5.31
N HIS A 6 22.75 -11.46 -4.74
CA HIS A 6 21.83 -11.73 -3.65
C HIS A 6 22.35 -11.22 -2.28
N LEU A 7 23.66 -11.30 -2.03
CA LEU A 7 24.32 -10.70 -0.88
C LEU A 7 24.21 -9.17 -0.90
N ASP A 8 24.41 -8.55 -2.07
CA ASP A 8 24.29 -7.12 -2.27
C ASP A 8 22.85 -6.62 -2.02
N ARG A 9 21.86 -7.35 -2.55
CA ARG A 9 20.44 -7.07 -2.32
C ARG A 9 20.08 -7.12 -0.83
N ARG A 10 20.54 -8.14 -0.11
CA ARG A 10 20.32 -8.27 1.35
C ARG A 10 20.99 -7.17 2.15
N ARG A 11 22.21 -6.79 1.78
CA ARG A 11 22.95 -5.69 2.43
C ARG A 11 22.26 -4.34 2.24
N ILE A 12 21.86 -4.02 1.00
CA ILE A 12 21.09 -2.80 0.70
C ILE A 12 19.78 -2.80 1.46
N HIS A 13 19.06 -3.93 1.46
CA HIS A 13 17.82 -4.09 2.22
C HIS A 13 18.03 -3.85 3.72
N GLY A 14 19.04 -4.48 4.33
CA GLY A 14 19.33 -4.30 5.75
C GLY A 14 19.62 -2.84 6.12
N SER A 15 20.45 -2.14 5.32
CA SER A 15 20.79 -0.74 5.55
C SER A 15 19.56 0.17 5.47
N LEU A 16 18.80 0.09 4.37
CA LEU A 16 17.62 0.93 4.17
C LEU A 16 16.50 0.61 5.18
N SER A 17 16.30 -0.67 5.51
CA SER A 17 15.27 -1.08 6.47
C SER A 17 15.60 -0.59 7.88
N ALA A 18 16.86 -0.71 8.32
CA ALA A 18 17.30 -0.20 9.62
C ALA A 18 17.16 1.32 9.70
N ARG A 19 17.55 2.04 8.64
CA ARG A 19 17.41 3.49 8.55
C ARG A 19 15.95 3.92 8.68
N LEU A 20 15.07 3.34 7.87
CA LEU A 20 13.63 3.66 7.87
C LEU A 20 12.97 3.31 9.20
N ALA A 21 13.32 2.17 9.81
CA ALA A 21 12.80 1.76 11.11
C ALA A 21 13.20 2.71 12.25
N GLY A 22 14.38 3.33 12.16
CA GLY A 22 14.89 4.31 13.11
C GLY A 22 14.30 5.72 12.98
N LEU A 23 13.51 6.00 11.94
CA LEU A 23 12.81 7.28 11.79
C LEU A 23 11.53 7.28 12.64
N SER A 24 11.29 8.40 13.34
CA SER A 24 10.00 8.70 13.95
C SER A 24 8.92 8.95 12.88
N ASP A 25 7.65 8.87 13.28
CA ASP A 25 6.52 9.15 12.39
C ASP A 25 6.59 10.57 11.81
N GLN A 26 7.01 11.58 12.58
CA GLN A 26 7.20 12.94 12.08
C GLN A 26 8.31 13.01 11.02
N GLN A 27 9.40 12.28 11.21
CA GLN A 27 10.49 12.23 10.22
C GLN A 27 10.07 11.48 8.95
N LEU A 28 9.30 10.40 9.08
CA LEU A 28 8.72 9.68 7.94
C LEU A 28 7.74 10.57 7.16
N ILE A 29 6.83 11.27 7.85
CA ILE A 29 5.91 12.22 7.22
C ILE A 29 6.69 13.33 6.50
N GLY A 30 7.74 13.87 7.13
CA GLY A 30 8.63 14.85 6.51
C GLY A 30 9.29 14.33 5.22
N LEU A 31 9.86 13.12 5.27
CA LEU A 31 10.46 12.45 4.11
C LEU A 31 9.46 12.27 2.96
N LEU A 32 8.20 11.95 3.27
CA LEU A 32 7.13 11.77 2.30
C LEU A 32 6.54 13.09 1.77
N GLY A 33 6.83 14.23 2.42
CA GLY A 33 6.37 15.56 2.03
C GLY A 33 7.33 16.31 1.10
N THR A 34 8.63 16.01 1.15
CA THR A 34 9.64 16.74 0.38
C THR A 34 9.77 16.25 -1.05
N GLY A 35 9.57 17.13 -2.04
CA GLY A 35 9.98 16.93 -3.45
C GLY A 35 9.39 15.73 -4.19
N THR A 36 8.46 15.01 -3.58
CA THR A 36 7.92 13.75 -4.11
C THR A 36 6.68 14.04 -4.95
N SER A 37 6.74 13.70 -6.24
CA SER A 37 5.56 13.70 -7.09
C SER A 37 4.72 12.46 -6.79
N TRP A 38 3.51 12.67 -6.27
CA TRP A 38 2.57 11.60 -5.94
C TRP A 38 1.64 11.33 -7.11
N HIS A 39 1.62 10.08 -7.57
CA HIS A 39 0.60 9.58 -8.47
C HIS A 39 -0.63 9.16 -7.65
N ALA A 40 -1.76 9.82 -7.90
CA ALA A 40 -3.04 9.47 -7.29
C ALA A 40 -3.68 8.27 -8.00
N HIS A 41 -4.15 7.31 -7.22
CA HIS A 41 -4.87 6.13 -7.71
C HIS A 41 -6.37 6.36 -7.64
N ILE A 42 -7.15 5.61 -8.42
CA ILE A 42 -8.59 5.83 -8.60
C ILE A 42 -9.42 5.79 -7.30
N HIS A 43 -8.90 5.15 -6.25
CA HIS A 43 -9.54 5.04 -4.92
C HIS A 43 -8.95 6.00 -3.86
N GLY A 44 -8.13 6.98 -4.26
CA GLY A 44 -7.53 7.95 -3.33
C GLY A 44 -6.26 7.50 -2.62
N ASN A 45 -5.78 6.27 -2.88
CA ASN A 45 -4.42 5.86 -2.55
C ASN A 45 -3.41 6.64 -3.39
N GLN A 46 -2.15 6.69 -2.96
CA GLN A 46 -1.09 7.37 -3.69
C GLN A 46 0.15 6.48 -3.81
N SER A 47 0.93 6.67 -4.87
CA SER A 47 2.27 6.10 -4.95
C SER A 47 3.27 7.08 -5.50
N GLY A 48 4.53 6.91 -5.13
CA GLY A 48 5.60 7.81 -5.52
C GLY A 48 6.96 7.13 -5.38
N VAL A 49 8.00 7.87 -5.74
CA VAL A 49 9.39 7.45 -5.54
C VAL A 49 10.07 8.49 -4.66
N VAL A 50 10.65 8.03 -3.56
CA VAL A 50 11.47 8.85 -2.67
C VAL A 50 12.93 8.44 -2.82
N GLU A 51 13.84 9.38 -2.62
CA GLU A 51 15.27 9.08 -2.60
C GLU A 51 15.77 9.03 -1.15
N ILE A 52 16.43 7.93 -0.79
CA ILE A 52 16.96 7.68 0.55
C ILE A 52 18.41 7.24 0.36
N GLU A 53 19.35 8.07 0.80
CA GLU A 53 20.79 7.77 0.71
C GLU A 53 21.24 7.41 -0.73
N GLY A 54 20.69 8.12 -1.73
CA GLY A 54 20.95 7.86 -3.15
C GLY A 54 20.20 6.67 -3.75
N ALA A 55 19.45 5.91 -2.95
CA ALA A 55 18.59 4.83 -3.43
C ALA A 55 17.17 5.33 -3.70
N LYS A 56 16.65 5.02 -4.89
CA LYS A 56 15.24 5.28 -5.25
C LYS A 56 14.36 4.18 -4.68
N VAL A 57 13.43 4.55 -3.80
CA VAL A 57 12.50 3.64 -3.12
C VAL A 57 11.07 3.99 -3.54
N PHE A 58 10.35 2.99 -4.04
CA PHE A 58 8.94 3.13 -4.35
C PHE A 58 8.11 3.08 -3.07
N VAL A 59 7.14 3.99 -2.95
CA VAL A 59 6.26 4.12 -1.78
C VAL A 59 4.82 3.98 -2.23
N LYS A 60 4.04 3.19 -1.48
CA LYS A 60 2.58 3.18 -1.54
C LYS A 60 2.02 3.80 -0.27
N LYS A 61 1.18 4.81 -0.42
CA LYS A 61 0.29 5.33 0.62
C LYS A 61 -1.07 4.69 0.41
N ILE A 62 -1.46 3.84 1.35
CA ILE A 62 -2.70 3.07 1.27
C ILE A 62 -3.56 3.50 2.45
N ALA A 63 -4.78 3.92 2.17
CA ALA A 63 -5.75 4.23 3.20
C ALA A 63 -6.02 2.98 4.05
N LEU A 64 -5.96 3.14 5.37
CA LEU A 64 -6.29 2.13 6.36
C LEU A 64 -7.63 2.50 6.99
N THR A 65 -8.67 1.78 6.58
CA THR A 65 -10.05 2.00 7.05
C THR A 65 -10.19 1.67 8.54
N ASP A 66 -11.17 2.26 9.22
CA ASP A 66 -11.40 1.97 10.64
C ASP A 66 -11.69 0.49 10.91
N LEU A 67 -12.43 -0.17 10.02
CA LEU A 67 -12.67 -1.62 10.10
C LEU A 67 -11.36 -2.42 10.03
N GLU A 68 -10.43 -2.01 9.18
CA GLU A 68 -9.11 -2.64 9.12
C GLU A 68 -8.26 -2.31 10.35
N ARG A 69 -8.38 -1.11 10.93
CA ARG A 69 -7.68 -0.73 12.17
C ARG A 69 -8.15 -1.56 13.36
N GLU A 70 -9.45 -1.85 13.46
CA GLU A 70 -10.02 -2.73 14.49
C GLU A 70 -9.61 -4.20 14.31
N ASN A 71 -9.13 -4.57 13.12
CA ASN A 71 -8.77 -5.94 12.75
C ASN A 71 -7.32 -6.00 12.25
N GLU A 72 -6.38 -5.50 13.06
CA GLU A 72 -4.96 -5.43 12.70
C GLU A 72 -4.40 -6.79 12.27
N GLY A 73 -3.72 -6.81 11.12
CA GLY A 73 -3.13 -8.01 10.54
C GLY A 73 -4.13 -9.02 9.94
N ALA A 74 -5.44 -8.75 10.02
CA ALA A 74 -6.44 -9.65 9.47
C ALA A 74 -6.33 -9.69 7.93
N THR A 75 -6.11 -10.89 7.40
CA THR A 75 -6.15 -11.14 5.96
C THR A 75 -7.53 -11.64 5.51
N ALA A 76 -8.57 -11.56 6.34
CA ALA A 76 -9.92 -11.97 5.99
C ALA A 76 -10.59 -10.98 5.00
N ASN A 77 -11.67 -11.42 4.35
CA ASN A 77 -12.51 -10.54 3.55
C ASN A 77 -13.48 -9.77 4.47
N LEU A 78 -12.98 -8.71 5.13
CA LEU A 78 -13.73 -7.98 6.16
C LEU A 78 -15.01 -7.32 5.64
N PHE A 79 -15.05 -6.99 4.35
CA PHE A 79 -16.18 -6.33 3.71
C PHE A 79 -17.16 -7.29 3.02
N GLY A 80 -16.88 -8.61 3.02
CA GLY A 80 -17.73 -9.57 2.32
C GLY A 80 -17.76 -9.38 0.79
N LEU A 81 -16.65 -8.89 0.22
CA LEU A 81 -16.53 -8.58 -1.21
C LEU A 81 -16.69 -9.84 -2.08
N PRO A 82 -17.29 -9.73 -3.27
CA PRO A 82 -17.37 -10.84 -4.19
C PRO A 82 -15.98 -11.26 -4.69
N GLY A 83 -15.75 -12.56 -4.89
CA GLY A 83 -14.42 -13.10 -5.23
C GLY A 83 -13.78 -12.48 -6.49
N PHE A 84 -14.59 -12.13 -7.49
CA PHE A 84 -14.09 -11.46 -8.70
C PHE A 84 -13.52 -10.06 -8.43
N TYR A 85 -13.95 -9.38 -7.37
CA TYR A 85 -13.42 -8.06 -7.01
C TYR A 85 -11.94 -8.13 -6.62
N GLN A 86 -11.40 -9.30 -6.30
CA GLN A 86 -9.96 -9.46 -6.03
C GLN A 86 -9.11 -9.26 -7.29
N TYR A 87 -9.70 -9.45 -8.48
CA TYR A 87 -8.99 -9.49 -9.75
C TYR A 87 -9.63 -8.50 -10.73
N GLY A 88 -8.86 -7.51 -11.19
CA GLY A 88 -9.29 -6.62 -12.26
C GLY A 88 -8.86 -5.17 -12.07
N VAL A 89 -8.86 -4.43 -13.18
CA VAL A 89 -8.57 -3.00 -13.19
C VAL A 89 -9.69 -2.26 -12.46
N GLY A 90 -9.33 -1.36 -11.53
CA GLY A 90 -10.29 -0.57 -10.76
C GLY A 90 -10.80 -1.22 -9.47
N SER A 91 -10.18 -2.30 -9.02
CA SER A 91 -10.40 -2.85 -7.67
C SER A 91 -9.54 -2.15 -6.62
N ALA A 92 -10.12 -1.92 -5.43
CA ALA A 92 -9.41 -1.44 -4.25
C ALA A 92 -8.83 -2.58 -3.37
N GLY A 93 -8.84 -3.81 -3.87
CA GLY A 93 -8.39 -5.00 -3.14
C GLY A 93 -9.27 -5.34 -1.93
N PHE A 94 -8.88 -6.40 -1.21
CA PHE A 94 -9.65 -6.94 -0.08
C PHE A 94 -9.21 -6.42 1.29
N GLY A 95 -8.08 -5.72 1.34
CA GLY A 95 -7.66 -5.01 2.55
C GLY A 95 -6.19 -4.65 2.58
N ALA A 96 -5.84 -3.57 3.27
CA ALA A 96 -4.46 -3.11 3.41
C ALA A 96 -3.56 -4.15 4.10
N TRP A 97 -4.06 -4.81 5.16
CA TRP A 97 -3.32 -5.86 5.87
C TRP A 97 -3.06 -7.11 5.01
N ARG A 98 -4.03 -7.51 4.19
CA ARG A 98 -3.85 -8.62 3.24
C ARG A 98 -2.78 -8.29 2.21
N GLU A 99 -2.80 -7.07 1.68
CA GLU A 99 -1.78 -6.59 0.74
C GLU A 99 -0.38 -6.58 1.39
N LEU A 100 -0.24 -6.02 2.60
CA LEU A 100 1.01 -6.01 3.34
C LEU A 100 1.52 -7.44 3.62
N ALA A 101 0.65 -8.34 4.09
CA ALA A 101 1.00 -9.73 4.35
C ALA A 101 1.54 -10.43 3.09
N ALA A 102 0.93 -10.17 1.93
CA ALA A 102 1.41 -10.71 0.66
C ALA A 102 2.81 -10.18 0.30
N TYR A 103 3.05 -8.87 0.44
CA TYR A 103 4.36 -8.29 0.17
C TYR A 103 5.44 -8.73 1.15
N LEU A 104 5.13 -8.89 2.44
CA LEU A 104 6.06 -9.41 3.44
C LEU A 104 6.45 -10.86 3.14
N LYS A 105 5.47 -11.70 2.77
CA LYS A 105 5.72 -13.08 2.35
C LYS A 105 6.61 -13.14 1.10
N ALA A 106 6.30 -12.32 0.10
CA ALA A 106 7.09 -12.23 -1.13
C ALA A 106 8.51 -11.69 -0.87
N SER A 107 8.66 -10.75 0.06
CA SER A 107 9.97 -10.23 0.48
C SER A 107 10.80 -11.32 1.16
N ALA A 108 10.19 -12.15 2.01
CA ALA A 108 10.86 -13.27 2.66
C ALA A 108 11.43 -14.27 1.64
N TRP A 109 10.64 -14.64 0.62
CA TRP A 109 11.11 -15.48 -0.48
C TRP A 109 12.27 -14.88 -1.26
N ALA A 110 12.22 -13.57 -1.51
CA ALA A 110 13.25 -12.88 -2.25
C ALA A 110 14.55 -12.69 -1.45
N LEU A 111 14.45 -12.58 -0.12
CA LEU A 111 15.61 -12.45 0.80
C LEU A 111 16.23 -13.79 1.16
N SER A 112 15.44 -14.87 1.19
CA SER A 112 15.95 -16.23 1.41
C SER A 112 16.62 -16.83 0.17
N GLY A 113 16.34 -16.26 -1.00
CA GLY A 113 16.77 -16.79 -2.30
C GLY A 113 15.83 -17.84 -2.88
N GLU A 114 14.69 -18.14 -2.21
CA GLU A 114 13.67 -19.07 -2.71
C GLU A 114 13.05 -18.56 -4.02
N HIS A 115 12.76 -17.27 -4.12
CA HIS A 115 12.29 -16.64 -5.36
C HIS A 115 12.64 -15.15 -5.45
N SER A 116 13.63 -14.80 -6.27
CA SER A 116 14.18 -13.44 -6.36
C SER A 116 13.34 -12.44 -7.17
N GLY A 117 12.33 -12.91 -7.91
CA GLY A 117 11.52 -12.09 -8.83
C GLY A 117 10.55 -11.09 -8.18
N PHE A 118 10.50 -11.03 -6.84
CA PHE A 118 9.59 -10.13 -6.12
C PHE A 118 10.30 -8.88 -5.61
N PRO A 119 9.61 -7.72 -5.57
CA PRO A 119 10.12 -6.53 -4.90
C PRO A 119 10.26 -6.76 -3.39
N LEU A 120 11.10 -5.96 -2.74
CA LEU A 120 11.30 -6.01 -1.29
C LEU A 120 10.56 -4.88 -0.59
N VAL A 121 9.88 -5.22 0.50
CA VAL A 121 9.44 -4.24 1.50
C VAL A 121 10.63 -3.87 2.36
N TYR A 122 11.07 -2.62 2.26
CA TYR A 122 12.11 -2.07 3.13
C TYR A 122 11.55 -1.62 4.47
N HIS A 123 10.32 -1.08 4.49
CA HIS A 123 9.64 -0.65 5.71
C HIS A 123 8.14 -0.52 5.48
N TRP A 124 7.36 -0.54 6.55
CA TRP A 124 5.96 -0.15 6.59
C TRP A 124 5.65 0.48 7.94
N ARG A 125 4.71 1.43 7.96
CA ARG A 125 4.24 2.12 9.17
C ARG A 125 2.81 2.59 8.94
N VAL A 126 1.96 2.44 9.95
CA VAL A 126 0.68 3.15 10.00
C VAL A 126 0.95 4.57 10.46
N LEU A 127 0.63 5.54 9.63
CA LEU A 127 0.85 6.97 9.93
C LEU A 127 -0.50 7.67 10.03
N PRO A 128 -0.62 8.73 10.85
CA PRO A 128 -1.78 9.60 10.79
C PRO A 128 -1.97 10.16 9.38
N ARG A 129 -3.22 10.20 8.89
CA ARG A 129 -3.59 10.84 7.63
C ARG A 129 -4.41 12.11 7.95
N PRO A 130 -3.77 13.19 8.44
CA PRO A 130 -4.48 14.40 8.86
C PRO A 130 -5.16 15.10 7.67
N GLU A 131 -4.56 15.00 6.49
CA GLU A 131 -5.12 15.53 5.25
C GLU A 131 -5.59 14.37 4.36
N ARG A 132 -6.90 14.30 4.15
CA ARG A 132 -7.47 13.40 3.15
C ARG A 132 -7.18 13.99 1.76
N PRO A 133 -6.57 13.23 0.83
CA PRO A 133 -6.35 13.71 -0.52
C PRO A 133 -7.70 14.07 -1.14
N GLN A 134 -7.77 15.26 -1.74
CA GLN A 134 -8.95 15.66 -2.49
C GLN A 134 -9.10 14.74 -3.70
N LEU A 135 -10.25 14.09 -3.79
CA LEU A 135 -10.57 13.27 -4.94
C LEU A 135 -10.88 14.18 -6.13
N THR A 136 -10.33 13.85 -7.29
CA THR A 136 -10.68 14.49 -8.56
C THR A 136 -12.12 14.17 -8.94
N GLU A 137 -12.71 14.98 -9.83
CA GLU A 137 -14.05 14.71 -10.36
C GLU A 137 -14.14 13.31 -11.00
N GLN A 138 -13.08 12.87 -11.69
CA GLN A 138 -13.03 11.53 -12.28
C GLN A 138 -13.03 10.43 -11.21
N GLN A 139 -12.32 10.63 -10.09
CA GLN A 139 -12.34 9.68 -8.98
C GLN A 139 -13.73 9.63 -8.34
N LEU A 140 -14.36 10.77 -8.13
CA LEU A 140 -15.72 10.85 -7.58
C LEU A 140 -16.75 10.17 -8.50
N ASP A 141 -16.67 10.42 -9.81
CA ASP A 141 -17.52 9.77 -10.82
C ASP A 141 -17.31 8.25 -10.84
N TRP A 142 -16.06 7.79 -10.75
CA TRP A 142 -15.77 6.36 -10.63
C TRP A 142 -16.36 5.76 -9.36
N LEU A 143 -16.23 6.41 -8.20
CA LEU A 143 -16.78 5.91 -6.95
C LEU A 143 -18.31 5.74 -7.02
N GLN A 144 -19.01 6.60 -7.76
CA GLN A 144 -20.44 6.48 -8.00
C GLN A 144 -20.79 5.28 -8.91
N LYS A 145 -19.99 5.02 -9.95
CA LYS A 145 -20.23 3.96 -10.96
C LYS A 145 -19.67 2.59 -10.59
N ALA A 146 -18.67 2.53 -9.71
CA ALA A 146 -17.96 1.31 -9.36
C ALA A 146 -18.88 0.19 -8.86
N PRO A 147 -19.92 0.45 -8.02
CA PRO A 147 -20.82 -0.61 -7.59
C PRO A 147 -21.52 -1.31 -8.76
N ASP A 148 -22.02 -0.55 -9.73
CA ASP A 148 -22.70 -1.09 -10.91
C ASP A 148 -21.72 -1.86 -11.81
N TYR A 149 -20.50 -1.32 -12.00
CA TYR A 149 -19.43 -2.01 -12.70
C TYR A 149 -19.08 -3.36 -12.06
N TRP A 150 -19.09 -3.41 -10.72
CA TRP A 150 -18.84 -4.61 -9.93
C TRP A 150 -20.13 -5.39 -9.58
N GLY A 151 -21.09 -5.43 -10.51
CA GLY A 151 -22.27 -6.28 -10.43
C GLY A 151 -23.34 -5.81 -9.43
N GLY A 152 -23.40 -4.50 -9.17
CA GLY A 152 -24.32 -3.90 -8.20
C GLY A 152 -23.99 -4.24 -6.74
N SER A 153 -22.72 -4.53 -6.43
CA SER A 153 -22.33 -5.00 -5.09
C SER A 153 -22.30 -3.86 -4.06
N ASP A 154 -23.22 -3.89 -3.10
CA ASP A 154 -23.22 -2.94 -1.97
C ASP A 154 -21.93 -3.05 -1.13
N ALA A 155 -21.36 -4.25 -0.99
CA ALA A 155 -20.09 -4.45 -0.29
C ALA A 155 -18.93 -3.64 -0.90
N VAL A 156 -18.93 -3.51 -2.24
CA VAL A 156 -17.94 -2.68 -2.94
C VAL A 156 -18.16 -1.19 -2.62
N ARG A 157 -19.41 -0.71 -2.61
CA ARG A 157 -19.73 0.66 -2.20
C ARG A 157 -19.25 0.94 -0.79
N VAL A 158 -19.62 0.09 0.18
CA VAL A 158 -19.22 0.23 1.59
C VAL A 158 -17.71 0.30 1.74
N ARG A 159 -16.95 -0.54 1.02
CA ARG A 159 -15.49 -0.49 1.08
C ARG A 159 -14.92 0.82 0.53
N LEU A 160 -15.43 1.28 -0.60
CA LEU A 160 -14.96 2.51 -1.22
C LEU A 160 -15.24 3.74 -0.34
N ASP A 161 -16.43 3.79 0.28
CA ASP A 161 -16.78 4.83 1.25
C ASP A 161 -15.86 4.79 2.47
N ALA A 162 -15.56 3.59 2.99
CA ALA A 162 -14.63 3.42 4.10
C ALA A 162 -13.22 3.93 3.77
N ILE A 163 -12.72 3.68 2.55
CA ILE A 163 -11.41 4.18 2.08
C ILE A 163 -11.40 5.72 1.99
N ALA A 164 -12.49 6.32 1.51
CA ALA A 164 -12.62 7.77 1.44
C ALA A 164 -12.71 8.41 2.84
N ALA A 165 -13.31 7.71 3.80
CA ALA A 165 -13.44 8.17 5.19
C ALA A 165 -12.18 7.95 6.05
N ALA A 166 -11.30 7.02 5.66
CA ALA A 166 -10.14 6.58 6.45
C ALA A 166 -9.21 7.73 6.90
N SER A 167 -8.83 7.69 8.18
CA SER A 167 -7.95 8.67 8.85
C SER A 167 -6.50 8.20 9.02
N ALA A 168 -6.14 7.04 8.47
CA ALA A 168 -4.79 6.48 8.42
C ALA A 168 -4.50 5.96 7.01
#